data_AF-A0A485BC95-F1
#
_entry.id   AF-A0A485BC95-F1
#
_cell.length_a   1.000
_cell.length_b   1.000
_cell.length_c   1.000
_cell.angle_alpha   90.00
_cell.angle_beta   90.00
_cell.angle_gamma   90.00
#
_symmetry.space_group_name_H-M   'P 1'
#
loop_
_entity.id
_entity.type
_entity.pdbx_description
1 polymer ?
#
loop_
_entity_poly.entity_id
_entity_poly.type
_entity_poly.pdbx_seq_one_letter_code
_entity_poly.pdbx_strand_id
1 'polypeptide(L)'
;MFANQQERQALFFSTTFEVMGHLTKSKGRVTEADIHVASILMDRMNLHGESRTAAQQAFRVGKSDDYPLREKMRQLRSVCFGRFDLIRMFLEIQLQTAFADGELHPNEREVLFVIADELGISARSSSSSCE
;
A
#
# COMPACT_ATOMS: atom_id res chain seq x y z
N MET A 1 7.26 2.62 21.68
CA MET A 1 8.51 1.92 21.30
C MET A 1 9.01 2.55 20.01
N PHE A 2 10.27 2.99 19.97
CA PHE A 2 10.84 3.58 18.75
C PHE A 2 11.26 2.45 17.82
N ALA A 3 10.48 2.18 16.77
CA ALA A 3 10.92 1.29 15.71
C ALA A 3 12.19 1.88 15.05
N ASN A 4 13.25 1.07 14.94
CA ASN A 4 14.49 1.43 14.27
C ASN A 4 14.26 1.57 12.75
N GLN A 5 15.25 2.09 12.02
CA GLN A 5 15.08 2.37 10.58
C GLN A 5 14.75 1.11 9.76
N GLN A 6 15.34 -0.04 10.09
CA GLN A 6 15.10 -1.30 9.40
C GLN A 6 13.70 -1.85 9.68
N GLU A 7 13.22 -1.76 10.92
CA GLU A 7 11.86 -2.15 11.30
C GLU A 7 10.82 -1.30 10.59
N ARG A 8 11.05 0.01 10.48
CA ARG A 8 10.16 0.93 9.74
C ARG A 8 10.13 0.61 8.25
N GLN A 9 11.28 0.30 7.65
CA GLN A 9 11.37 -0.12 6.25
C GLN A 9 10.63 -1.45 6.01
N ALA A 10 10.87 -2.46 6.85
CA ALA A 10 10.21 -3.75 6.75
C ALA A 10 8.68 -3.60 6.89
N LEU A 11 8.23 -2.81 7.86
CA LEU A 11 6.80 -2.53 8.05
C LEU A 11 6.20 -1.79 6.85
N PHE A 12 6.90 -0.78 6.32
CA PHE A 12 6.47 -0.06 5.13
C PHE A 12 6.29 -0.99 3.93
N PHE A 13 7.28 -1.84 3.63
CA PHE A 13 7.17 -2.78 2.52
C PHE A 13 6.08 -3.82 2.76
N SER A 14 6.01 -4.41 3.96
CA SER A 14 4.95 -5.37 4.31
C SER A 14 3.57 -4.76 4.10
N THR A 15 3.30 -3.57 4.65
CA THR A 15 2.01 -2.90 4.45
C THR A 15 1.77 -2.53 2.99
N THR A 16 2.79 -2.10 2.25
CA THR A 16 2.67 -1.77 0.82
C THR A 16 2.19 -2.97 0.00
N PHE A 17 2.81 -4.14 0.20
CA PHE A 17 2.44 -5.35 -0.54
C PHE A 17 1.14 -5.96 -0.05
N GLU A 18 0.83 -5.91 1.25
CA GLU A 18 -0.48 -6.30 1.76
C GLU A 18 -1.61 -5.48 1.11
N VAL A 19 -1.48 -4.15 1.08
CA VAL A 19 -2.51 -3.29 0.47
C VAL A 19 -2.62 -3.53 -1.03
N MET A 20 -1.49 -3.75 -1.71
CA MET A 20 -1.47 -4.09 -3.13
C MET A 20 -2.23 -5.40 -3.40
N GLY A 21 -2.06 -6.41 -2.54
CA GLY A 21 -2.80 -7.67 -2.62
C GLY A 21 -4.30 -7.49 -2.37
N HIS A 22 -4.68 -6.66 -1.41
CA HIS A 22 -6.08 -6.33 -1.14
C HIS A 22 -6.74 -5.59 -2.30
N LEU A 23 -6.05 -4.58 -2.83
CA LEU A 23 -6.49 -3.77 -3.97
C LEU A 23 -6.72 -4.64 -5.22
N THR A 24 -5.73 -5.44 -5.60
CA THR A 24 -5.83 -6.34 -6.78
C THR A 24 -6.87 -7.44 -6.61
N LYS A 25 -7.17 -7.87 -5.37
CA LYS A 25 -8.28 -8.79 -5.10
C LYS A 25 -9.64 -8.13 -5.25
N SER A 26 -9.78 -6.84 -4.95
CA SER A 26 -11.07 -6.14 -4.93
C SER A 26 -11.79 -6.11 -6.29
N LYS A 27 -11.05 -6.22 -7.41
CA LYS A 27 -11.60 -6.42 -8.76
C LYS A 27 -12.08 -7.86 -9.07
N GLY A 28 -12.00 -8.77 -8.11
CA GLY A 28 -12.55 -10.14 -8.16
C GLY A 28 -11.54 -11.22 -8.55
N ARG A 29 -10.45 -10.89 -9.25
CA ARG A 29 -9.35 -11.80 -9.53
C ARG A 29 -8.02 -11.07 -9.65
N VAL A 30 -6.97 -11.72 -9.16
CA VAL A 30 -5.60 -11.29 -9.40
C VAL A 30 -5.14 -11.85 -10.75
N THR A 31 -4.63 -10.98 -11.60
CA THR A 31 -4.15 -11.29 -12.94
C THR A 31 -2.63 -11.49 -12.99
N GLU A 32 -2.11 -12.02 -14.09
CA GLU A 32 -0.66 -12.10 -14.32
C GLU A 32 -0.01 -10.72 -14.39
N ALA A 33 -0.72 -9.70 -14.89
CA ALA A 33 -0.26 -8.32 -14.91
C ALA A 33 -0.05 -7.78 -13.48
N ASP A 34 -0.98 -8.07 -12.56
CA ASP A 34 -0.85 -7.67 -11.14
C ASP A 34 0.38 -8.30 -10.49
N ILE A 35 0.60 -9.61 -10.73
CA ILE A 35 1.75 -10.35 -10.20
C ILE A 35 3.06 -9.80 -10.80
N HIS A 36 3.05 -9.48 -12.10
CA HIS A 36 4.20 -8.92 -12.77
C HIS A 36 4.57 -7.54 -12.22
N VAL A 37 3.59 -6.66 -12.01
CA VAL A 37 3.80 -5.35 -11.36
C VAL A 37 4.36 -5.54 -9.95
N ALA A 38 3.82 -6.48 -9.17
CA ALA A 38 4.32 -6.75 -7.82
C ALA A 38 5.78 -7.20 -7.84
N SER A 39 6.15 -8.07 -8.78
CA SER A 39 7.53 -8.52 -8.94
C SER A 39 8.47 -7.38 -9.31
N ILE A 40 8.10 -6.53 -10.28
CA ILE A 40 8.90 -5.36 -10.69
C ILE A 40 9.11 -4.41 -9.51
N LEU A 41 8.08 -4.20 -8.69
CA LEU A 41 8.17 -3.35 -7.50
C LEU A 41 9.15 -3.92 -6.48
N MET A 42 9.12 -5.24 -6.24
CA MET A 42 10.10 -5.91 -5.37
C MET A 42 11.53 -5.70 -5.87
N ASP A 43 11.76 -5.87 -7.18
CA ASP A 43 13.09 -5.68 -7.78
C ASP A 43 13.54 -4.21 -7.68
N ARG A 44 12.65 -3.24 -7.94
CA ARG A 44 12.93 -1.79 -7.82
C ARG A 44 13.23 -1.35 -6.39
N MET A 45 12.60 -1.99 -5.41
CA MET A 45 12.84 -1.77 -3.98
C MET A 45 14.08 -2.53 -3.47
N ASN A 46 14.79 -3.24 -4.36
CA ASN A 46 15.95 -4.07 -4.04
C ASN A 46 15.64 -5.18 -3.00
N LEU A 47 14.42 -5.74 -3.06
CA LEU A 47 14.00 -6.83 -2.20
C LEU A 47 14.43 -8.18 -2.80
N HIS A 48 15.35 -8.85 -2.10
CA HIS A 48 15.93 -10.14 -2.48
C HIS A 48 15.88 -11.15 -1.34
N GLY A 49 15.99 -12.44 -1.67
CA GLY A 49 16.01 -13.51 -0.68
C GLY A 49 14.81 -13.46 0.28
N GLU A 50 15.08 -13.43 1.58
CA GLU A 50 14.04 -13.39 2.62
C GLU A 50 13.14 -12.17 2.52
N SER A 51 13.67 -11.00 2.16
CA SER A 51 12.87 -9.78 2.04
C SER A 51 11.87 -9.85 0.87
N ARG A 52 12.25 -10.53 -0.23
CA ARG A 52 11.33 -10.80 -1.35
C ARG A 52 10.25 -11.80 -0.93
N THR A 53 10.63 -12.86 -0.23
CA THR A 53 9.68 -13.84 0.30
C THR A 53 8.69 -13.17 1.26
N ALA A 54 9.15 -12.29 2.14
CA ALA A 54 8.30 -11.52 3.05
C ALA A 54 7.31 -10.63 2.29
N ALA A 55 7.75 -9.93 1.24
CA ALA A 55 6.89 -9.14 0.38
C ALA A 55 5.82 -9.98 -0.36
N GLN A 56 6.18 -11.18 -0.82
CA GLN A 56 5.22 -12.12 -1.43
C GLN A 56 4.19 -12.63 -0.41
N GLN A 57 4.62 -12.93 0.82
CA GLN A 57 3.70 -13.31 1.90
C GLN A 57 2.78 -12.16 2.29
N ALA A 58 3.31 -10.95 2.39
CA ALA A 58 2.51 -9.74 2.60
C ALA A 58 1.43 -9.57 1.52
N PHE A 59 1.80 -9.69 0.24
CA PHE A 59 0.83 -9.69 -0.86
C PHE A 59 -0.24 -10.77 -0.70
N ARG A 60 0.13 -11.97 -0.24
CA ARG A 60 -0.81 -13.05 0.03
C ARG A 60 -1.75 -12.75 1.20
N VAL A 61 -1.24 -12.16 2.29
CA VAL A 61 -2.03 -11.72 3.45
C VAL A 61 -3.06 -10.66 3.05
N GLY A 62 -2.66 -9.73 2.19
CA GLY A 62 -3.53 -8.72 1.61
C GLY A 62 -4.78 -9.27 0.92
N LYS A 63 -4.66 -10.46 0.33
CA LYS A 63 -5.75 -11.17 -0.34
C LYS A 63 -6.69 -11.91 0.62
N SER A 64 -6.56 -11.74 1.94
CA SER A 64 -7.56 -12.27 2.88
C SER A 64 -8.92 -11.60 2.67
N ASP A 65 -10.03 -12.28 2.96
CA ASP A 65 -11.37 -11.69 2.90
C ASP A 65 -11.55 -10.60 3.96
N ASP A 66 -10.97 -10.79 5.14
CA ASP A 66 -11.06 -9.88 6.28
C ASP A 66 -9.82 -8.99 6.45
N TYR A 67 -9.21 -8.55 5.35
CA TYR A 67 -8.01 -7.70 5.44
C TYR A 67 -8.36 -6.35 6.10
N PRO A 68 -7.72 -5.98 7.23
CA PRO A 68 -8.11 -4.80 8.02
C PRO A 68 -7.48 -3.52 7.44
N LEU A 69 -7.91 -3.11 6.23
CA LEU A 69 -7.33 -2.00 5.47
C LEU A 69 -7.18 -0.71 6.30
N ARG A 70 -8.24 -0.29 6.99
CA ARG A 70 -8.25 0.96 7.77
C ARG A 70 -7.23 0.95 8.90
N GLU A 71 -7.14 -0.16 9.63
CA GLU A 71 -6.17 -0.31 10.72
C GLU A 71 -4.73 -0.22 10.18
N LYS A 72 -4.47 -0.90 9.07
CA LYS A 72 -3.15 -0.89 8.40
C LYS A 72 -2.77 0.50 7.89
N MET A 73 -3.73 1.28 7.38
CA MET A 73 -3.48 2.68 6.98
C MET A 73 -3.15 3.59 8.15
N ARG A 74 -3.82 3.42 9.30
CA ARG A 74 -3.49 4.15 10.53
C ARG A 74 -2.09 3.80 11.04
N GLN A 75 -1.73 2.52 11.01
CA GLN A 75 -0.39 2.06 11.36
C GLN A 75 0.67 2.67 10.42
N LEU A 76 0.43 2.61 9.10
CA LEU A 76 1.33 3.17 8.09
C LEU A 76 1.55 4.68 8.28
N ARG A 77 0.46 5.42 8.49
CA ARG A 77 0.50 6.87 8.76
C ARG A 77 1.34 7.21 9.99
N SER A 78 1.19 6.45 11.07
CA SER A 78 1.98 6.62 12.30
C SER A 78 3.48 6.37 12.05
N VAL A 79 3.81 5.32 11.30
CA VAL A 79 5.20 4.94 10.99
C VAL A 79 5.88 5.95 10.06
N CYS A 80 5.11 6.54 9.15
CA CYS A 80 5.56 7.54 8.19
C CYS A 80 5.41 8.99 8.68
N PHE A 81 5.19 9.22 9.97
CA PHE A 81 5.07 10.58 10.51
C PHE A 81 6.31 11.43 10.15
N GLY A 82 6.10 12.61 9.57
CA GLY A 82 7.16 13.49 9.06
C GLY A 82 7.87 13.02 7.79
N ARG A 83 7.42 11.92 7.18
CA ARG A 83 7.99 11.29 5.96
C ARG A 83 6.97 11.26 4.84
N PHE A 84 6.59 12.44 4.36
CA PHE A 84 5.65 12.60 3.26
C PHE A 84 6.12 11.95 1.95
N ASP A 85 7.43 11.80 1.77
CA ASP A 85 8.04 11.06 0.66
C ASP A 85 7.59 9.60 0.63
N LEU A 86 7.51 8.94 1.78
CA LEU A 86 7.08 7.54 1.87
C LEU A 86 5.58 7.38 1.61
N ILE A 87 4.75 8.30 2.12
CA ILE A 87 3.32 8.31 1.83
C ILE A 87 3.07 8.52 0.34
N ARG A 88 3.80 9.45 -0.28
CA ARG A 88 3.72 9.69 -1.73
C ARG A 88 4.12 8.44 -2.53
N MET A 89 5.27 7.84 -2.20
CA MET A 89 5.73 6.60 -2.85
C MET A 89 4.69 5.49 -2.72
N PHE A 90 4.12 5.30 -1.52
CA PHE A 90 3.08 4.32 -1.28
C PHE A 90 1.86 4.53 -2.18
N LEU A 91 1.35 5.75 -2.29
CA LEU A 91 0.20 6.07 -3.14
C LEU A 91 0.50 5.87 -4.62
N GLU A 92 1.68 6.30 -5.07
CA GLU A 92 2.11 6.11 -6.46
C GLU A 92 2.11 4.61 -6.82
N ILE A 93 2.55 3.76 -5.89
CA ILE A 93 2.52 2.29 -6.06
C ILE A 93 1.09 1.76 -6.13
N GLN A 94 0.21 2.17 -5.18
CA GLN A 94 -1.17 1.68 -5.18
C GLN A 94 -1.93 2.13 -6.43
N LEU A 95 -1.71 3.37 -6.88
CA LEU A 95 -2.30 3.89 -8.10
C LEU A 95 -1.79 3.14 -9.34
N GLN A 96 -0.47 2.96 -9.48
CA GLN A 96 0.10 2.19 -10.59
C GLN A 96 -0.46 0.76 -10.65
N THR A 97 -0.69 0.15 -9.49
CA THR A 97 -1.30 -1.17 -9.37
C THR A 97 -2.75 -1.17 -9.84
N ALA A 98 -3.56 -0.21 -9.38
CA ALA A 98 -4.97 -0.10 -9.76
C ALA A 98 -5.17 0.18 -11.27
N PHE A 99 -4.15 0.68 -11.96
CA PHE A 99 -4.19 0.93 -13.40
C PHE A 99 -3.43 -0.15 -14.22
N ALA A 100 -2.99 -1.24 -13.60
CA ALA A 100 -2.13 -2.24 -14.26
C ALA A 100 -2.80 -2.95 -15.45
N ASP A 101 -4.13 -3.09 -15.44
CA ASP A 101 -4.92 -3.66 -16.53
C ASP A 101 -5.57 -2.62 -17.45
N GLY A 102 -5.23 -1.32 -17.24
CA GLY A 102 -5.66 -0.21 -18.09
C GLY A 102 -6.99 0.44 -17.71
N GLU A 103 -7.72 -0.10 -16.71
CA GLU A 103 -8.98 0.46 -16.24
C GLU A 103 -9.07 0.43 -14.71
N LEU A 104 -9.52 1.53 -14.10
CA LEU A 104 -9.78 1.56 -12.66
C LEU A 104 -11.17 1.00 -12.35
N HIS A 105 -11.25 -0.18 -11.73
CA HIS A 105 -12.52 -0.80 -11.36
C HIS A 105 -13.22 -0.04 -10.22
N PRO A 106 -14.57 -0.04 -10.13
CA PRO A 106 -15.30 0.63 -9.06
C PRO A 106 -14.88 0.22 -7.65
N ASN A 107 -14.61 -1.08 -7.44
CA ASN A 107 -14.18 -1.60 -6.14
C ASN A 107 -12.76 -1.14 -5.77
N GLU A 108 -11.84 -1.09 -6.74
CA GLU A 108 -10.50 -0.56 -6.51
C GLU A 108 -10.54 0.93 -6.17
N ARG A 109 -11.42 1.68 -6.82
CA ARG A 109 -11.66 3.08 -6.49
C ARG A 109 -12.13 3.25 -5.05
N GLU A 110 -13.03 2.39 -4.55
CA GLU A 110 -13.46 2.41 -3.15
C GLU A 110 -12.29 2.13 -2.19
N VAL A 111 -11.45 1.14 -2.49
CA VAL A 111 -10.23 0.85 -1.73
C VAL A 111 -9.29 2.06 -1.71
N LEU A 112 -9.05 2.70 -2.86
CA LEU A 112 -8.22 3.91 -2.96
C LEU A 112 -8.80 5.09 -2.17
N PHE A 113 -10.13 5.25 -2.12
CA PHE A 113 -10.77 6.27 -1.30
C PHE A 113 -10.53 6.03 0.20
N VAL A 114 -10.66 4.79 0.66
CA VAL A 114 -10.37 4.44 2.06
C VAL A 114 -8.90 4.71 2.41
N ILE A 115 -7.98 4.39 1.48
CA ILE A 115 -6.56 4.71 1.63
C ILE A 115 -6.35 6.22 1.76
N ALA A 116 -6.91 7.02 0.87
CA ALA A 116 -6.75 8.47 0.88
C ALA A 116 -7.32 9.11 2.15
N ASP A 117 -8.50 8.66 2.58
CA ASP A 117 -9.19 9.11 3.80
C ASP A 117 -8.32 8.88 5.06
N GLU A 118 -7.85 7.64 5.28
CA GLU A 118 -7.09 7.29 6.48
C GLU A 118 -5.69 7.94 6.50
N LEU A 119 -5.09 8.16 5.33
CA LEU A 119 -3.83 8.89 5.19
C LEU A 119 -3.98 10.41 5.33
N GLY A 120 -5.21 10.93 5.46
CA GLY A 120 -5.48 12.36 5.61
C GLY A 120 -5.32 13.15 4.31
N ILE A 121 -5.46 12.49 3.17
CA ILE A 121 -5.35 13.07 1.82
C ILE A 121 -6.76 13.41 1.37
N SER A 122 -7.32 14.44 1.97
CA SER A 122 -8.57 15.02 1.48
C SER A 122 -8.30 15.82 0.22
N ALA A 123 -9.21 15.77 -0.76
CA ALA A 123 -9.19 16.58 -1.99
C ALA A 123 -9.35 18.10 -1.76
N ARG A 124 -9.01 18.58 -0.56
CA ARG A 124 -9.02 19.98 -0.20
C ARG A 124 -7.66 20.29 0.41
N SER A 125 -6.96 21.17 -0.28
CA SER A 125 -5.84 21.95 0.23
C SER A 125 -5.98 22.24 1.72
N SER A 126 -4.86 22.04 2.42
CA SER A 126 -4.47 22.77 3.61
C SER A 126 -5.32 24.02 3.84
N SER A 127 -6.22 23.94 4.81
CA SER A 127 -6.76 25.09 5.51
C SER A 127 -7.05 24.68 6.95
N SER A 128 -6.08 25.07 7.81
CA SER A 128 -6.29 25.44 9.22
C SER A 128 -6.60 24.29 10.18
N SER A 129 -6.11 24.21 11.42
CA SER A 129 -5.16 24.97 12.24
C SER A 129 -4.84 24.07 13.45
N CYS A 130 -3.77 24.36 14.16
CA CYS A 130 -3.64 23.94 15.56
C CYS A 130 -4.91 24.33 16.35
N GLU A 131 -5.43 23.39 17.14
CA GLU A 131 -6.02 23.62 18.47
C GLU A 131 -5.60 22.47 19.38
#